data_AF-A0A2V0R9Q5-F1
#
_entry.id   AF-A0A2V0R9Q5-F1
#
_cell.length_a   1.000
_cell.length_b   1.000
_cell.length_c   1.000
_cell.angle_alpha   90.00
_cell.angle_beta   90.00
_cell.angle_gamma   90.00
#
_symmetry.space_group_name_H-M   'P 1'
#
loop_
_entity.id
_entity.type
_entity.pdbx_description
1 polymer ?
#
loop_
_entity_poly.entity_id
_entity_poly.type
_entity_poly.pdbx_seq_one_letter_code
_entity_poly.pdbx_strand_id
1 'polypeptide(L)'
;MTNFVGLFQSQCALKKINHKISFEQVTTGFRATLSFNGHQVWADASTKKAAKHSAHEKALAILVNETGFSERAGNPYITSLVDRIGVDNLPSDIRKGTNTSQNRDLEELSECLFSSIESGSFRVYCEFKRILKTLGYKTHQDGAGCIRIWRCLQD
;
A
#
# COMPACT_ATOMS: atom_id res chain seq x y z
N MET A 1 5.87 -2.53 -13.00
CA MET A 1 6.87 -1.80 -12.20
C MET A 1 6.21 -1.31 -10.92
N THR A 2 6.85 -1.53 -9.76
CA THR A 2 6.33 -1.09 -8.46
C THR A 2 6.56 0.41 -8.27
N ASN A 3 5.53 1.14 -7.82
CA ASN A 3 5.59 2.58 -7.59
C ASN A 3 6.18 2.92 -6.21
N PHE A 4 7.46 2.63 -6.00
CA PHE A 4 8.13 2.86 -4.71
C PHE A 4 8.07 4.30 -4.23
N VAL A 5 8.06 5.26 -5.16
CA VAL A 5 7.92 6.68 -4.84
C VAL A 5 6.58 6.96 -4.17
N GLY A 6 5.48 6.55 -4.80
CA GLY A 6 4.14 6.77 -4.24
C GLY A 6 3.93 6.04 -2.91
N LEU A 7 4.43 4.81 -2.80
CA LEU A 7 4.33 4.02 -1.58
C LEU A 7 5.05 4.66 -0.41
N PHE A 8 6.32 5.07 -0.59
CA PHE A 8 7.08 5.77 0.43
C PHE A 8 6.40 7.08 0.85
N GLN A 9 5.87 7.86 -0.10
CA GLN A 9 5.16 9.11 0.19
C GLN A 9 3.90 8.88 1.02
N SER A 10 3.11 7.85 0.69
CA SER A 10 1.93 7.47 1.47
C SER A 10 2.30 7.04 2.89
N GLN A 11 3.37 6.24 3.06
CA GLN A 11 3.87 5.87 4.39
C GLN A 11 4.23 7.09 5.23
N CYS A 12 4.95 8.03 4.62
CA CYS A 12 5.37 9.24 5.30
C CYS A 12 4.18 10.13 5.69
N ALA A 13 3.19 10.28 4.81
CA ALA A 13 2.00 11.09 5.07
C ALA A 13 1.19 10.55 6.26
N LEU A 14 0.96 9.23 6.30
CA LEU A 14 0.17 8.59 7.36
C LEU A 14 0.86 8.67 8.72
N LYS A 15 2.17 8.44 8.73
CA LYS A 15 2.98 8.43 9.96
C LYS A 15 3.49 9.82 10.35
N LYS A 16 3.08 10.86 9.62
CA LYS A 16 3.54 12.26 9.80
C LYS A 16 5.08 12.37 9.79
N ILE A 17 5.74 11.56 8.96
CA ILE A 17 7.19 11.57 8.79
C ILE A 17 7.57 12.63 7.76
N ASN A 18 8.32 13.62 8.23
CA ASN A 18 8.97 14.58 7.34
C ASN A 18 10.08 13.89 6.55
N HIS A 19 10.13 14.16 5.25
CA HIS A 19 11.15 13.62 4.35
C HIS A 19 11.64 14.68 3.36
N LYS A 20 12.88 14.54 2.92
CA LYS A 20 13.51 15.42 1.93
C LYS A 20 14.37 14.61 0.97
N ILE A 21 14.22 14.86 -0.32
CA ILE A 21 15.12 14.36 -1.35
C ILE A 21 16.04 15.46 -1.86
N SER A 22 17.32 15.15 -2.01
CA SER A 22 18.30 15.98 -2.73
C SER A 22 18.94 15.19 -3.85
N PHE A 23 19.48 15.91 -4.83
CA PHE A 23 20.15 15.32 -5.99
C PHE A 23 21.51 15.97 -6.17
N GLU A 24 22.52 15.15 -6.45
CA GLU A 24 23.86 15.60 -6.82
C GLU A 24 24.30 14.89 -8.11
N GLN A 25 25.11 15.57 -8.92
CA GLN A 25 25.73 14.97 -10.09
C GLN A 25 27.03 14.29 -9.66
N VAL A 26 27.20 13.02 -10.03
CA VAL A 26 28.37 12.21 -9.73
C VAL A 26 29.05 11.78 -11.02
N THR A 27 30.29 11.30 -10.94
CA THR A 27 31.12 10.93 -12.11
C THR A 27 30.42 10.00 -13.10
N THR A 28 29.53 9.12 -12.60
CA THR A 28 28.82 8.10 -13.39
C THR A 28 27.32 8.39 -13.59
N GLY A 29 26.84 9.57 -13.20
CA GLY A 29 25.43 9.94 -13.35
C GLY A 29 24.90 10.86 -12.24
N PHE A 30 23.88 10.40 -11.53
CA PHE A 30 23.21 11.15 -10.47
C PHE A 30 23.11 10.32 -9.20
N ARG A 31 23.33 10.95 -8.05
CA ARG A 31 22.94 10.42 -6.75
C ARG A 31 21.67 11.10 -6.27
N ALA A 32 20.73 10.29 -5.80
CA ALA A 32 19.56 10.76 -5.05
C ALA A 32 19.75 10.40 -3.58
N THR A 33 19.67 11.39 -2.69
CA THR A 33 19.77 11.20 -1.25
C THR A 33 18.42 11.52 -0.61
N LEU A 34 17.87 10.58 0.14
CA LEU A 34 16.58 10.69 0.80
C LEU A 34 16.79 10.67 2.32
N SER A 35 16.38 11.73 3.00
CA SER A 35 16.42 11.84 4.47
C SER A 35 15.00 11.80 5.03
N PHE A 36 14.75 10.99 6.06
CA PHE A 36 13.44 10.81 6.69
C PHE A 36 13.60 10.21 8.09
N ASN A 37 12.82 10.64 9.07
CA ASN A 37 12.77 10.04 10.43
C ASN A 37 14.15 9.79 11.11
N GLY A 38 15.15 10.64 10.90
CA GLY A 38 16.52 10.43 11.42
C GLY A 38 17.38 9.46 10.60
N HIS A 39 16.84 8.84 9.55
CA HIS A 39 17.55 8.02 8.59
C HIS A 39 17.95 8.81 7.36
N GLN A 40 18.99 8.33 6.69
CA GLN A 40 19.43 8.81 5.40
C GLN A 40 19.82 7.61 4.52
N VAL A 41 19.28 7.58 3.29
CA VAL A 41 19.66 6.61 2.27
C VAL A 41 20.03 7.31 0.98
N TRP A 42 20.84 6.64 0.16
CA TRP A 42 21.21 7.16 -1.15
C TRP A 42 21.32 6.05 -2.20
N ALA A 43 21.15 6.43 -3.46
CA ALA A 43 21.33 5.57 -4.61
C ALA A 43 21.87 6.35 -5.81
N ASP A 44 22.79 5.71 -6.54
CA ASP A 44 23.45 6.24 -7.72
C ASP A 44 22.88 5.56 -8.96
N ALA A 45 22.63 6.33 -10.03
CA ALA A 45 22.21 5.79 -11.32
C ALA A 45 22.57 6.73 -12.47
N SER A 46 22.56 6.21 -13.70
CA SER A 46 22.81 7.00 -14.91
C SER A 46 21.78 8.10 -15.17
N THR A 47 20.57 8.00 -14.59
CA THR A 47 19.50 9.00 -14.73
C THR A 47 18.93 9.42 -13.37
N LYS A 48 18.51 10.69 -13.26
CA LYS A 48 17.82 11.21 -12.05
C LYS A 48 16.60 10.38 -11.68
N LYS A 49 15.85 9.89 -12.67
CA LYS A 49 14.64 9.08 -12.46
C LYS A 49 14.97 7.73 -11.83
N ALA A 50 15.99 7.04 -12.32
CA ALA A 50 16.43 5.77 -11.78
C ALA A 50 17.03 5.94 -10.36
N ALA A 51 17.87 6.95 -10.15
CA ALA A 51 18.44 7.25 -8.84
C ALA A 51 17.35 7.54 -7.81
N LYS A 52 16.35 8.36 -8.18
CA LYS A 52 15.17 8.63 -7.35
C LYS A 52 14.44 7.35 -6.99
N HIS A 53 14.13 6.50 -7.97
CA HIS A 53 13.37 5.27 -7.77
C HIS A 53 14.11 4.31 -6.81
N SER A 54 15.41 4.08 -7.02
CA SER A 54 16.22 3.24 -6.14
C SER A 54 16.42 3.82 -4.74
N ALA A 55 16.54 5.13 -4.59
CA ALA A 55 16.61 5.76 -3.26
C ALA A 55 15.30 5.57 -2.48
N HIS A 56 14.14 5.70 -3.15
CA HIS A 56 12.84 5.44 -2.53
C HIS A 56 12.63 3.96 -2.23
N GLU A 57 13.13 3.04 -3.07
CA GLU A 57 13.11 1.60 -2.80
C GLU A 57 13.87 1.26 -1.51
N LYS A 58 15.09 1.77 -1.35
CA LYS A 58 15.89 1.60 -0.13
C LYS A 58 15.23 2.21 1.10
N ALA A 59 14.70 3.42 0.97
CA ALA A 59 14.02 4.10 2.07
C ALA A 59 12.75 3.39 2.50
N LEU A 60 11.97 2.93 1.52
CA LEU A 60 10.79 2.13 1.77
C LEU A 60 11.20 0.85 2.49
N ALA A 61 12.28 0.17 2.09
CA ALA A 61 12.78 -1.03 2.76
C ALA A 61 13.15 -0.78 4.24
N ILE A 62 13.69 0.39 4.59
CA ILE A 62 13.98 0.76 6.00
C ILE A 62 12.69 1.01 6.77
N LEU A 63 11.77 1.83 6.24
CA LEU A 63 10.46 2.02 6.86
C LEU A 63 9.75 0.69 7.04
N VAL A 64 9.85 -0.19 6.04
CA VAL A 64 9.35 -1.56 6.04
C VAL A 64 10.01 -2.42 7.12
N ASN A 65 11.32 -2.36 7.32
CA ASN A 65 11.99 -3.20 8.32
C ASN A 65 11.71 -2.72 9.74
N GLU A 66 11.57 -1.41 9.94
CA GLU A 66 11.25 -0.81 11.25
C GLU A 66 9.76 -0.90 11.59
N THR A 67 8.90 -1.03 10.58
CA THR A 67 7.44 -1.10 10.75
C THR A 67 6.85 -2.45 10.31
N GLY A 68 7.73 -3.40 9.97
CA GLY A 68 7.51 -4.82 9.63
C GLY A 68 6.73 -5.13 8.34
N PHE A 69 7.24 -4.87 7.10
CA PHE A 69 6.42 -5.05 5.90
C PHE A 69 7.01 -5.43 4.52
N SER A 70 6.78 -6.66 4.01
CA SER A 70 7.05 -7.02 2.60
C SER A 70 5.79 -7.00 1.73
N GLU A 71 5.80 -6.22 0.64
CA GLU A 71 4.74 -6.15 -0.39
C GLU A 71 4.63 -7.40 -1.28
N ARG A 72 5.56 -8.36 -1.18
CA ARG A 72 5.62 -9.51 -2.10
C ARG A 72 5.00 -10.79 -1.55
N ALA A 73 4.73 -10.86 -0.26
CA ALA A 73 4.10 -12.03 0.31
C ALA A 73 2.59 -11.88 0.21
N GLY A 74 1.95 -12.76 -0.57
CA GLY A 74 0.52 -12.98 -0.50
C GLY A 74 0.07 -13.10 0.95
N ASN A 75 -1.19 -12.78 1.21
CA ASN A 75 -1.77 -12.93 2.53
C ASN A 75 -2.82 -14.05 2.45
N PRO A 76 -2.42 -15.33 2.64
CA PRO A 76 -3.32 -16.47 2.49
C PRO A 76 -4.59 -16.36 3.33
N TYR A 77 -4.48 -15.68 4.47
CA TYR A 77 -5.60 -15.41 5.33
C TYR A 77 -6.63 -14.47 4.68
N ILE A 78 -6.19 -13.38 4.04
CA ILE A 78 -7.09 -12.48 3.29
C ILE A 78 -7.67 -13.16 2.06
N THR A 79 -6.88 -13.96 1.36
CA THR A 79 -7.38 -14.77 0.24
C THR A 79 -8.49 -15.70 0.72
N SER A 80 -8.23 -16.49 1.75
CA SER A 80 -9.23 -17.42 2.31
C SER A 80 -10.48 -16.71 2.82
N LEU A 81 -10.32 -15.53 3.43
CA LEU A 81 -11.45 -14.74 3.94
C LEU A 81 -12.35 -14.23 2.80
N VAL A 82 -11.76 -13.70 1.72
CA VAL A 82 -12.51 -13.30 0.52
C VAL A 82 -13.17 -14.50 -0.14
N ASP A 83 -12.48 -15.65 -0.22
CA ASP A 83 -13.02 -16.88 -0.81
C ASP A 83 -14.23 -17.41 -0.02
N ARG A 84 -14.18 -17.38 1.32
CA ARG A 84 -15.30 -17.82 2.18
C ARG A 84 -16.52 -16.92 2.03
N ILE A 85 -16.31 -15.61 1.94
CA ILE A 85 -17.40 -14.65 1.73
C ILE A 85 -17.99 -14.81 0.33
N GLY A 86 -17.12 -15.03 -0.67
CA GLY A 86 -17.47 -14.96 -2.08
C GLY A 86 -17.49 -13.51 -2.56
N VAL A 87 -16.77 -13.20 -3.65
CA VAL A 87 -16.60 -11.82 -4.14
C VAL A 87 -17.94 -11.14 -4.47
N ASP A 88 -18.91 -11.91 -4.96
CA ASP A 88 -20.24 -11.41 -5.34
C ASP A 88 -21.11 -11.06 -4.12
N ASN A 89 -20.73 -11.53 -2.92
CA ASN A 89 -21.40 -11.22 -1.66
C ASN A 89 -20.72 -10.07 -0.90
N LEU A 90 -19.61 -9.51 -1.42
CA LEU A 90 -18.99 -8.34 -0.82
C LEU A 90 -19.89 -7.11 -1.03
N PRO A 91 -20.10 -6.28 0.01
CA PRO A 91 -20.84 -5.05 -0.15
C PRO A 91 -20.07 -4.08 -1.06
N SER A 92 -20.80 -3.24 -1.80
CA SER A 92 -20.21 -2.19 -2.63
C SER A 92 -19.41 -1.17 -1.81
N ASP A 93 -19.72 -1.04 -0.53
CA ASP A 93 -19.08 -0.13 0.41
C ASP A 93 -18.77 -0.87 1.71
N ILE A 94 -17.48 -1.00 2.03
CA ILE A 94 -17.01 -1.49 3.33
C ILE A 94 -16.65 -0.27 4.18
N ARG A 95 -17.27 -0.15 5.36
CA ARG A 95 -17.10 0.98 6.27
C ARG A 95 -16.60 0.51 7.63
N LYS A 96 -15.73 1.31 8.24
CA LYS A 96 -15.18 1.02 9.57
C LYS A 96 -16.29 1.11 10.62
N GLY A 97 -16.47 0.04 11.40
CA GLY A 97 -17.36 0.04 12.57
C GLY A 97 -18.86 0.09 12.29
N THR A 98 -19.29 0.05 11.02
CA THR A 98 -20.73 0.02 10.66
C THR A 98 -21.17 -1.28 9.99
N ASN A 99 -20.29 -2.28 9.88
CA ASN A 99 -20.70 -3.61 9.47
C ASN A 99 -21.45 -4.25 10.66
N THR A 100 -22.73 -3.93 10.82
CA THR A 100 -23.66 -4.69 11.67
C THR A 100 -24.11 -5.98 10.96
N SER A 101 -23.22 -6.58 10.16
CA SER A 101 -23.55 -7.74 9.35
C SER A 101 -23.56 -8.97 10.23
N GLN A 102 -24.61 -9.79 10.15
CA GLN A 102 -24.61 -11.14 10.77
C GLN A 102 -23.47 -12.04 10.26
N ASN A 103 -22.77 -11.61 9.21
CA ASN A 103 -21.63 -12.31 8.63
C ASN A 103 -20.33 -11.90 9.36
N ARG A 104 -19.85 -12.79 10.22
CA ARG A 104 -18.60 -12.64 10.98
C ARG A 104 -17.37 -12.49 10.08
N ASP A 105 -17.34 -13.16 8.92
CA ASP A 105 -16.21 -13.03 7.99
C ASP A 105 -16.15 -11.61 7.38
N LEU A 106 -17.29 -10.96 7.15
CA LEU A 106 -17.34 -9.56 6.66
C LEU A 106 -16.88 -8.55 7.71
N GLU A 107 -17.19 -8.78 8.99
CA GLU A 107 -16.67 -7.99 10.10
C GLU A 107 -15.15 -8.13 10.20
N GLU A 108 -14.67 -9.36 10.22
CA GLU A 108 -13.24 -9.68 10.29
C GLU A 108 -12.46 -9.12 9.09
N LEU A 109 -13.04 -9.18 7.88
CA LEU A 109 -12.45 -8.57 6.69
C LEU A 109 -12.31 -7.05 6.85
N SER A 110 -13.37 -6.39 7.33
CA SER A 110 -13.37 -4.94 7.57
C SER A 110 -12.30 -4.55 8.58
N GLU A 111 -12.24 -5.24 9.72
CA GLU A 111 -11.23 -5.01 10.76
C GLU A 111 -9.81 -5.16 10.22
N CYS A 112 -9.54 -6.24 9.48
CA CYS A 112 -8.22 -6.50 8.91
C CYS A 112 -7.82 -5.43 7.88
N LEU A 113 -8.75 -5.00 7.02
CA LEU A 113 -8.51 -3.96 6.02
C LEU A 113 -8.20 -2.62 6.69
N PHE A 114 -9.04 -2.17 7.62
CA PHE A 114 -8.87 -0.87 8.27
C PHE A 114 -7.68 -0.85 9.22
N SER A 115 -7.42 -1.92 9.97
CA SER A 115 -6.20 -2.05 10.78
C SER A 115 -4.94 -1.97 9.91
N SER A 116 -4.96 -2.61 8.73
CA SER A 116 -3.84 -2.54 7.79
C SER A 116 -3.62 -1.15 7.21
N ILE A 117 -4.69 -0.39 6.95
CA ILE A 117 -4.61 1.00 6.50
C ILE A 117 -4.10 1.91 7.62
N GLU A 118 -4.63 1.76 8.84
CA GLU A 118 -4.32 2.62 9.99
C GLU A 118 -2.91 2.41 10.53
N SER A 119 -2.44 1.17 10.53
CA SER A 119 -1.03 0.86 10.81
C SER A 119 -0.08 1.38 9.71
N GLY A 120 -0.64 1.82 8.58
CA GLY A 120 0.10 2.17 7.37
C GLY A 120 0.74 0.96 6.71
N SER A 121 0.42 -0.26 7.12
CA SER A 121 1.15 -1.45 6.69
C SER A 121 0.67 -1.95 5.31
N PHE A 122 -0.60 -1.71 4.98
CA PHE A 122 -1.25 -1.98 3.68
C PHE A 122 -1.15 -3.39 3.07
N ARG A 123 -0.54 -4.45 3.66
CA ARG A 123 -0.52 -5.80 3.00
C ARG A 123 -1.92 -6.25 2.72
N VAL A 124 -2.73 -6.22 3.76
CA VAL A 124 -4.07 -6.78 3.72
C VAL A 124 -4.86 -6.02 2.68
N TYR A 125 -4.78 -4.69 2.72
CA TYR A 125 -5.44 -3.85 1.74
C TYR A 125 -4.93 -4.11 0.32
N CYS A 126 -3.61 -4.11 0.08
CA CYS A 126 -3.02 -4.36 -1.24
C CYS A 126 -3.34 -5.75 -1.78
N GLU A 127 -3.30 -6.79 -0.94
CA GLU A 127 -3.66 -8.15 -1.32
C GLU A 127 -5.15 -8.23 -1.68
N PHE A 128 -6.01 -7.61 -0.87
CA PHE A 128 -7.43 -7.49 -1.18
C PHE A 128 -7.68 -6.79 -2.52
N LYS A 129 -6.99 -5.68 -2.80
CA LYS A 129 -7.04 -5.02 -4.12
C LYS A 129 -6.58 -5.95 -5.25
N ARG A 130 -5.54 -6.75 -5.02
CA ARG A 130 -5.00 -7.70 -6.00
C ARG A 130 -6.03 -8.78 -6.34
N ILE A 131 -6.62 -9.41 -5.32
CA ILE A 131 -7.65 -10.44 -5.48
C ILE A 131 -8.82 -9.89 -6.31
N LEU A 132 -9.37 -8.74 -5.90
CA LEU A 132 -10.50 -8.12 -6.58
C LEU A 132 -10.18 -7.74 -8.03
N LYS A 133 -8.98 -7.20 -8.28
CA LYS A 133 -8.53 -6.89 -9.63
C LYS A 133 -8.49 -8.13 -10.54
N THR A 134 -7.99 -9.26 -10.04
CA THR A 134 -7.97 -10.52 -10.78
C THR A 134 -9.37 -11.00 -11.13
N LEU A 135 -10.36 -10.71 -10.30
CA LEU A 135 -11.76 -11.07 -10.48
C LEU A 135 -12.57 -10.01 -11.26
N GLY A 136 -11.92 -8.98 -11.82
CA GLY A 136 -12.58 -7.94 -12.63
C GLY A 136 -13.22 -6.80 -11.83
N TYR A 137 -12.89 -6.68 -10.55
CA TYR A 137 -13.35 -5.62 -9.66
C TYR A 137 -12.28 -4.54 -9.45
N LYS A 138 -12.72 -3.33 -9.10
CA LYS A 138 -11.87 -2.21 -8.69
C LYS A 138 -12.24 -1.80 -7.27
N THR A 139 -11.24 -1.26 -6.57
CA THR A 139 -11.43 -0.71 -5.24
C THR A 139 -10.70 0.61 -5.01
N HIS A 140 -11.32 1.45 -4.18
CA HIS A 140 -10.77 2.73 -3.77
C HIS A 140 -11.20 3.06 -2.35
N GLN A 141 -10.26 3.51 -1.52
CA GLN A 141 -10.57 4.11 -0.23
C GLN A 141 -10.80 5.61 -0.44
N ASP A 142 -12.00 6.09 -0.10
CA ASP A 142 -12.31 7.51 -0.17
C ASP A 142 -11.81 8.29 1.06
N GLY A 143 -11.84 9.63 0.97
CA GLY A 143 -11.38 10.52 2.05
C GLY A 143 -12.22 10.45 3.33
N ALA A 144 -13.39 9.81 3.30
CA ALA A 144 -14.24 9.57 4.47
C ALA A 144 -13.91 8.25 5.18
N GLY A 145 -12.92 7.49 4.68
CA GLY A 145 -12.52 6.20 5.25
C GLY A 145 -13.42 5.04 4.85
N CYS A 146 -14.12 5.14 3.72
CA CYS A 146 -14.90 4.04 3.14
C CYS A 146 -14.10 3.35 2.02
N ILE A 147 -14.13 2.02 1.96
CA ILE A 147 -13.57 1.24 0.85
C ILE A 147 -14.70 0.91 -0.11
N ARG A 148 -14.70 1.55 -1.27
CA ARG A 148 -15.64 1.31 -2.35
C ARG A 148 -15.17 0.17 -3.24
N ILE A 149 -16.09 -0.68 -3.67
CA ILE A 149 -15.88 -1.84 -4.54
C ILE A 149 -16.87 -1.77 -5.70
N TRP A 150 -16.38 -1.88 -6.94
CA TRP A 150 -17.25 -1.91 -8.12
C TRP A 150 -16.69 -2.81 -9.20
N ARG A 151 -17.58 -3.39 -10.00
CA ARG A 151 -17.19 -4.22 -11.14
C ARG A 151 -16.71 -3.34 -12.29
N CYS A 152 -15.68 -3.77 -13.00
CA CYS A 152 -15.35 -3.17 -14.29
C CYS A 152 -16.37 -3.68 -15.29
N LEU A 153 -17.30 -2.81 -15.71
CA LEU A 153 -18.05 -3.08 -16.93
C LEU A 153 -17.01 -3.14 -18.06
N GLN A 154 -17.01 -4.25 -18.80
CA GLN A 154 -16.30 -4.33 -20.07
C GLN A 154 -17.15 -3.53 -21.05
N ASP A 155 -16.76 -2.29 -21.31
CA ASP A 155 -17.14 -1.56 -22.52
C ASP A 155 -16.29 -2.07 -23.69
#